data_AF-A0A2L0GGT8-F1
#
_entry.id   AF-A0A2L0GGT8-F1
#
_cell.length_a   1.000
_cell.length_b   1.000
_cell.length_c   1.000
_cell.angle_alpha   90.00
_cell.angle_beta   90.00
_cell.angle_gamma   90.00
#
_symmetry.space_group_name_H-M   'P 1'
#
loop_
_entity.id
_entity.type
_entity.pdbx_description
1 polymer ?
#
loop_
_entity_poly.entity_id
_entity_poly.type
_entity_poly.pdbx_seq_one_letter_code
_entity_poly.pdbx_strand_id
1 'polypeptide(L)'
;MPTTERDIHASQIQDGSAQSGRHPYQCTDGQSRFVDFKNEGLTMEVRKSYEGEPLVLNAPAQGFQYRSANLSAHFRNTNLVLVTSEGAKVVCERGRKR
;
A
#
# COMPACT_ATOMS: atom_id res chain seq x y z
N MET A 1 -3.64 -44.58 -11.12
CA MET A 1 -4.73 -43.76 -10.53
C MET A 1 -4.41 -42.31 -10.83
N PRO A 2 -5.23 -41.60 -11.60
CA PRO A 2 -4.86 -40.30 -12.15
C PRO A 2 -4.85 -39.26 -11.04
N THR A 3 -3.75 -38.50 -10.98
CA THR A 3 -3.51 -37.39 -10.07
C THR A 3 -4.63 -36.38 -10.24
N THR A 4 -5.48 -36.25 -9.22
CA THR A 4 -6.64 -35.35 -9.21
C THR A 4 -6.19 -33.92 -9.55
N GLU A 5 -6.91 -33.23 -10.43
CA GLU A 5 -6.68 -31.81 -10.79
C GLU A 5 -6.62 -30.86 -9.57
N ARG A 6 -7.00 -31.33 -8.38
CA ARG A 6 -6.92 -30.57 -7.13
C ARG A 6 -5.50 -30.33 -6.62
N ASP A 7 -4.51 -31.17 -6.97
CA ASP A 7 -3.11 -30.99 -6.52
C ASP A 7 -2.35 -29.94 -7.35
N ILE A 8 -2.86 -29.56 -8.53
CA ILE A 8 -2.24 -28.54 -9.39
C ILE A 8 -2.61 -27.12 -8.93
N HIS A 9 -3.71 -26.98 -8.17
CA HIS A 9 -4.15 -25.69 -7.65
C HIS A 9 -3.54 -25.30 -6.30
N ALA A 10 -2.90 -26.23 -5.57
CA ALA A 10 -2.25 -25.92 -4.29
C ALA A 10 -0.86 -25.26 -4.47
N SER A 11 -0.17 -25.57 -5.57
CA SER A 11 1.20 -25.07 -5.82
C SER A 11 1.27 -23.67 -6.44
N GLN A 12 0.13 -23.11 -6.87
CA GLN A 12 0.05 -21.73 -7.38
C GLN A 12 -0.40 -20.70 -6.33
N ILE A 13 -0.74 -21.15 -5.12
CA ILE A 13 -0.98 -20.25 -3.97
C ILE A 13 0.36 -19.99 -3.25
N GLN A 14 1.43 -19.80 -4.01
CA GLN A 14 2.72 -19.29 -3.52
C GLN A 14 3.18 -18.07 -4.33
N ASP A 15 2.26 -17.43 -5.06
CA ASP A 15 2.44 -16.06 -5.56
C ASP A 15 1.35 -15.11 -5.01
N GLY A 16 0.96 -15.33 -3.75
CA GLY A 16 0.20 -14.35 -2.95
C GLY A 16 0.99 -13.09 -2.60
N SER A 17 2.18 -12.91 -3.19
CA SER A 17 3.13 -11.82 -2.97
C SER A 17 2.76 -10.50 -3.64
N ALA A 18 1.78 -10.49 -4.55
CA ALA A 18 1.55 -9.34 -5.42
C ALA A 18 0.26 -8.51 -5.15
N GLN A 19 -0.66 -8.95 -4.29
CA GLN A 19 -1.91 -8.20 -4.02
C GLN A 19 -2.19 -7.86 -2.53
N SER A 20 -1.45 -8.44 -1.59
CA SER A 20 -1.58 -8.16 -0.14
C SER A 20 -0.21 -7.98 0.51
N GLY A 21 0.71 -7.29 -0.18
CA GLY A 21 2.10 -7.13 0.23
C GLY A 21 2.39 -5.72 0.72
N ARG A 22 3.19 -5.62 1.79
CA ARG A 22 3.67 -4.32 2.28
C ARG A 22 4.63 -3.68 1.29
N HIS A 23 4.26 -2.50 0.81
CA HIS A 23 5.02 -1.77 -0.19
C HIS A 23 5.91 -0.71 0.47
N PRO A 24 7.25 -0.82 0.36
CA PRO A 24 8.14 0.22 0.84
C PRO A 24 8.12 1.42 -0.13
N TYR A 25 8.04 2.62 0.45
CA TYR A 25 8.17 3.89 -0.22
C TYR A 25 9.28 4.70 0.44
N GLN A 26 10.06 5.40 -0.37
CA GLN A 26 11.05 6.36 0.09
C GLN A 26 10.51 7.77 -0.12
N CYS A 27 10.46 8.57 0.93
CA CYS A 27 9.85 9.88 0.90
C CYS A 27 10.87 11.03 0.90
N THR A 28 10.46 12.19 0.39
CA THR A 28 11.28 13.42 0.32
C THR A 28 11.61 14.01 1.68
N ASP A 29 10.88 13.62 2.74
CA ASP A 29 11.18 13.96 4.14
C ASP A 29 12.33 13.11 4.73
N GLY A 30 12.96 12.26 3.91
CA GLY A 30 14.03 11.35 4.30
C GLY A 30 13.54 10.08 5.00
N GLN A 31 12.23 9.96 5.28
CA GLN A 31 11.69 8.80 5.97
C GLN A 31 11.18 7.76 4.98
N SER A 32 11.31 6.49 5.33
CA SER A 32 10.62 5.42 4.62
C SER A 32 9.19 5.28 5.16
N ARG A 33 8.27 4.89 4.27
CA ARG A 33 6.90 4.54 4.61
C ARG A 33 6.57 3.18 4.07
N PHE A 34 5.79 2.43 4.82
CA PHE A 34 5.28 1.15 4.37
C PHE A 34 3.79 1.28 4.12
N VAL A 35 3.35 0.86 2.94
CA VAL A 35 1.96 1.00 2.51
C VAL A 35 1.37 -0.36 2.22
N ASP A 36 0.26 -0.66 2.89
CA ASP A 36 -0.54 -1.86 2.64
C ASP A 36 -1.88 -1.43 2.00
N PHE A 37 -2.31 -2.10 0.94
CA PHE A 37 -3.64 -1.90 0.37
C PHE A 37 -4.58 -3.01 0.83
N LYS A 38 -5.79 -2.63 1.24
CA LYS A 38 -6.85 -3.52 1.72
C LYS A 38 -8.18 -3.14 1.07
N ASN A 39 -9.20 -3.96 1.28
CA ASN A 39 -10.56 -3.70 0.82
C ASN A 39 -10.59 -3.36 -0.68
N GLU A 40 -10.02 -4.23 -1.51
CA GLU A 40 -9.94 -4.05 -2.97
C GLU A 40 -9.30 -2.73 -3.42
N GLY A 41 -8.35 -2.24 -2.61
CA GLY A 41 -7.64 -0.99 -2.87
C GLY A 41 -8.39 0.26 -2.42
N LEU A 42 -9.50 0.14 -1.70
CA LEU A 42 -10.22 1.29 -1.13
C LEU A 42 -9.70 1.70 0.25
N THR A 43 -8.93 0.84 0.91
CA THR A 43 -8.28 1.14 2.19
C THR A 43 -6.77 1.09 2.03
N MET A 44 -6.09 2.11 2.53
CA MET A 44 -4.64 2.25 2.50
C MET A 44 -4.13 2.41 3.93
N GLU A 45 -3.27 1.50 4.36
CA GLU A 45 -2.57 1.60 5.66
C GLU A 45 -1.16 2.15 5.42
N VAL A 46 -0.82 3.24 6.11
CA VAL A 46 0.53 3.85 6.06
C VAL A 46 1.21 3.68 7.39
N ARG A 47 2.39 3.07 7.39
CA ARG A 47 3.21 2.85 8.59
C ARG A 47 4.54 3.57 8.47
N LYS A 48 5.02 4.13 9.58
CA LYS A 48 6.35 4.78 9.67
C LYS A 48 7.49 3.77 9.84
N SER A 49 7.19 2.60 10.37
CA SER A 49 8.10 1.46 10.50
C SER A 49 7.40 0.19 10.04
N TYR A 50 8.14 -0.90 9.83
CA TYR A 50 7.56 -2.15 9.37
C TYR A 50 6.50 -2.65 10.37
N GLU A 51 6.83 -2.76 11.66
CA GLU A 51 5.89 -3.28 12.67
C GLU A 51 5.05 -2.19 13.35
N GLY A 52 5.20 -0.94 12.93
CA GLY A 52 4.49 0.20 13.54
C GLY A 52 2.98 0.16 13.30
N GLU A 53 2.26 0.87 14.16
CA GLU A 53 0.81 1.06 14.03
C GLU A 53 0.48 1.74 12.68
N PRO A 54 -0.48 1.20 11.92
CA PRO A 54 -0.89 1.78 10.66
C PRO A 54 -1.79 2.99 10.88
N LEU A 55 -1.49 4.07 10.16
CA LEU A 55 -2.51 5.08 9.90
C LEU A 55 -3.40 4.58 8.76
N VAL A 56 -4.68 4.37 9.05
CA VAL A 56 -5.66 3.89 8.08
C VAL A 56 -6.26 5.07 7.33
N LEU A 57 -6.25 5.03 6.01
CA LEU A 57 -6.92 5.97 5.13
C LEU A 57 -7.91 5.23 4.23
N ASN A 58 -9.05 5.85 3.97
CA ASN A 58 -10.10 5.28 3.13
C ASN A 58 -10.40 6.17 1.93
N ALA A 59 -10.65 5.55 0.78
CA ALA A 59 -11.14 6.21 -0.42
C ALA A 59 -12.63 5.82 -0.64
N PRO A 60 -13.48 6.75 -1.08
CA PRO A 60 -14.90 6.45 -1.33
C PRO A 60 -15.10 5.54 -2.54
N ALA A 61 -14.19 5.57 -3.51
CA ALA A 61 -14.16 4.72 -4.69
C ALA A 61 -12.74 4.70 -5.29
N GLN A 62 -12.49 3.82 -6.25
CA GLN A 62 -11.20 3.75 -6.96
C GLN A 62 -10.90 5.06 -7.69
N GLY A 63 -9.63 5.48 -7.68
CA GLY A 63 -9.18 6.73 -8.31
C GLY A 63 -9.40 7.99 -7.47
N PHE A 64 -10.11 7.90 -6.34
CA PHE A 64 -10.23 9.01 -5.39
C PHE A 64 -9.07 9.03 -4.41
N GLN A 65 -8.83 10.19 -3.80
CA GLN A 65 -7.85 10.31 -2.73
C GLN A 65 -8.28 9.52 -1.49
N TYR A 66 -7.32 8.86 -0.85
CA TYR A 66 -7.49 8.26 0.47
C TYR A 66 -7.45 9.35 1.53
N ARG A 67 -8.30 9.26 2.55
CA ARG A 67 -8.40 10.25 3.63
C ARG A 67 -8.52 9.58 4.99
N SER A 68 -7.95 10.23 5.97
CA SER A 68 -8.20 10.06 7.40
C SER A 68 -8.39 11.43 8.05
N ALA A 69 -8.55 11.48 9.37
CA ALA A 69 -8.70 12.74 10.10
C ALA A 69 -7.50 13.69 9.91
N ASN A 70 -6.27 13.14 9.82
CA ASN A 70 -5.03 13.92 9.89
C ASN A 70 -4.12 13.77 8.66
N LEU A 71 -4.49 12.90 7.71
CA LEU A 71 -3.69 12.64 6.52
C LEU A 71 -4.58 12.39 5.31
N SER A 72 -4.17 12.93 4.17
CA SER A 72 -4.70 12.54 2.86
C SER A 72 -3.59 11.99 2.00
N ALA A 73 -3.94 11.06 1.12
CA ALA A 73 -3.01 10.46 0.20
C ALA A 73 -3.62 10.31 -1.20
N HIS A 74 -2.83 10.60 -2.22
CA HIS A 74 -3.23 10.40 -3.61
C HIS A 74 -2.03 10.00 -4.45
N PHE A 75 -2.29 9.34 -5.58
CA PHE A 75 -1.26 9.02 -6.55
C PHE A 75 -1.11 10.14 -7.56
N ARG A 76 0.12 10.53 -7.84
CA ARG A 76 0.50 11.35 -9.00
C ARG A 76 1.45 10.52 -9.83
N ASN A 77 0.98 10.01 -10.97
CA ASN A 77 1.66 8.98 -11.75
C ASN A 77 1.97 7.75 -10.88
N THR A 78 3.24 7.48 -10.60
CA THR A 78 3.69 6.38 -9.74
C THR A 78 4.05 6.83 -8.33
N ASN A 79 4.01 8.13 -8.05
CA ASN A 79 4.44 8.69 -6.78
C ASN A 79 3.24 8.84 -5.86
N LEU A 80 3.41 8.39 -4.62
CA LEU A 80 2.45 8.58 -3.56
C LEU A 80 2.66 9.96 -2.95
N VAL A 81 1.64 10.80 -2.95
CA VAL A 81 1.67 12.12 -2.34
C VAL A 81 0.89 12.07 -1.05
N LEU A 82 1.57 12.30 0.07
CA LEU A 82 0.97 12.41 1.40
C LEU A 82 0.84 13.90 1.75
N VAL A 83 -0.33 14.32 2.23
CA VAL A 83 -0.58 15.69 2.69
C VAL A 83 -1.19 15.63 4.08
N THR A 84 -0.49 16.20 5.07
CA THR A 84 -0.96 16.29 6.45
C THR A 84 -2.10 17.30 6.57
N SER A 85 -2.85 17.26 7.67
CA SER A 85 -3.88 18.27 7.99
C SER A 85 -3.31 19.69 8.05
N GLU A 86 -2.03 19.85 8.37
CA GLU A 86 -1.31 21.13 8.39
C GLU A 86 -0.90 21.62 6.98
N GLY A 87 -1.18 20.85 5.94
CA GLY A 87 -0.83 21.18 4.55
C GLY A 87 0.60 20.80 4.15
N ALA A 88 1.38 20.18 5.04
CA ALA A 88 2.71 19.69 4.71
C ALA A 88 2.60 18.55 3.70
N LYS A 89 3.30 18.70 2.56
CA LYS A 89 3.29 17.74 1.46
C LYS A 89 4.59 16.95 1.42
N VAL A 90 4.44 15.63 1.44
CA VAL A 90 5.55 14.68 1.31
C VAL A 90 5.31 13.83 0.07
N VAL A 91 6.32 13.77 -0.80
CA VAL A 91 6.27 12.92 -1.99
C VAL A 91 7.05 11.66 -1.71
N CYS A 92 6.44 10.52 -1.98
CA CYS A 92 6.95 9.20 -1.69
C CYS A 92 7.03 8.39 -2.98
N GLU A 93 8.21 7.89 -3.29
CA GLU A 93 8.47 7.07 -4.46
C GLU A 93 8.56 5.61 -4.04
N ARG A 94 7.95 4.72 -4.83
CA ARG A 94 7.98 3.29 -4.52
C ARG A 94 9.41 2.80 -4.57
N GLY A 95 9.92 2.32 -3.42
CA GLY A 95 11.28 1.80 -3.32
C GLY A 95 11.39 0.58 -4.23
N ARG A 96 12.17 0.67 -5.31
CA ARG A 96 12.50 -0.53 -6.09
C ARG A 96 13.36 -1.41 -5.19
N LYS A 97 12.85 -2.61 -4.87
CA LYS A 97 13.69 -3.71 -4.38
C LYS A 97 14.78 -3.90 -5.45
N ARG A 98 16.02 -3.53 -5.14
CA ARG A 98 17.18 -3.89 -5.96
C ARG A 98 17.53 -5.34 -5.70
#